data_AF-A0A1Z5L5F2-F1
#
_entry.id   AF-A0A1Z5L5F2-F1
#
_cell.length_a   1.000
_cell.length_b   1.000
_cell.length_c   1.000
_cell.angle_alpha   90.00
_cell.angle_beta   90.00
_cell.angle_gamma   90.00
#
_symmetry.space_group_name_H-M   'P 1'
#
loop_
_entity.id
_entity.type
_entity.pdbx_description
1 polymer ?
#
loop_
_entity_poly.entity_id
_entity_poly.type
_entity_poly.pdbx_seq_one_letter_code
_entity_poly.pdbx_strand_id
1 'polypeptide(L)'
;MSFKSIFQDVRGAVDAIHTYGQLKTATVNNLDKYLEKDERLPLLLDRMRTHDKKLFLLTNSDYAYTAKIMQYLFDFPSTKHRSWESYFDYIVVDALKPLFFGEGTILRQVDTSTGALRIGTHIGPLQPGQVYSGGSCDVFTEFVGAKGKDVLYIGDHIYGDILKSKKTRGWRTFLMIPELARELRVSISKWTLFEKLQELDICLGDIYRNLDSSSTDVPDISTLRQSIRETSHELDMCYGILGSLFRSGSRQTFFANQICRYADIYGYTFVNLMYYPFSYMFRAPPMLMPHESTVDHEQDPSLLMNGDNPEPEVKPTTEHVHVRRFSKSEQVHPPCVAAQLLTVTQVLSLVQPLAGGTLTA
;
A
#
# COMPACT_ATOMS: atom_id res chain seq x y z
N MET A 1 -26.14 -17.28 24.28
CA MET A 1 -25.10 -17.15 23.23
C MET A 1 -24.59 -15.70 23.29
N SER A 2 -23.29 -15.48 23.43
CA SER A 2 -22.73 -14.11 23.59
C SER A 2 -22.20 -13.58 22.25
N PHE A 3 -22.07 -12.26 22.08
CA PHE A 3 -21.45 -11.70 20.87
C PHE A 3 -20.02 -12.23 20.65
N LYS A 4 -19.27 -12.45 21.73
CA LYS A 4 -17.92 -13.04 21.67
C LYS A 4 -17.96 -14.46 21.13
N SER A 5 -18.89 -15.30 21.60
CA SER A 5 -19.00 -16.68 21.11
C SER A 5 -19.43 -16.70 19.64
N ILE A 6 -20.39 -15.86 19.25
CA ILE A 6 -20.81 -15.73 17.84
C ILE A 6 -19.62 -15.33 16.94
N PHE A 7 -18.83 -14.34 17.36
CA PHE A 7 -17.63 -13.95 16.63
C PHE A 7 -16.63 -15.10 16.48
N GLN A 8 -16.38 -15.86 17.57
CA GLN A 8 -15.48 -17.01 17.55
C GLN A 8 -16.00 -18.13 16.64
N ASP A 9 -17.30 -18.40 16.66
CA ASP A 9 -17.94 -19.40 15.80
C ASP A 9 -17.83 -19.01 14.32
N VAL A 10 -18.11 -17.74 13.99
CA VAL A 10 -17.97 -17.21 12.62
C VAL A 10 -16.50 -17.27 12.18
N ARG A 11 -15.56 -16.87 13.04
CA ARG A 11 -14.14 -16.91 12.71
C ARG A 11 -13.64 -18.34 12.47
N GLY A 12 -14.01 -19.26 13.35
CA GLY A 12 -13.69 -20.68 13.22
C GLY A 12 -14.29 -21.29 11.96
N ALA A 13 -15.52 -20.93 11.60
CA ALA A 13 -16.15 -21.37 10.37
C ALA A 13 -15.41 -20.86 9.12
N VAL A 14 -15.00 -19.58 9.09
CA VAL A 14 -14.21 -19.02 7.98
C VAL A 14 -12.87 -19.74 7.85
N ASP A 15 -12.15 -19.95 8.96
CA ASP A 15 -10.86 -20.65 8.95
C ASP A 15 -11.03 -22.12 8.51
N ALA A 16 -12.09 -22.80 8.95
CA ALA A 16 -12.42 -24.15 8.53
C ALA A 16 -12.75 -24.24 7.02
N ILE A 17 -13.50 -23.28 6.48
CA ILE A 17 -13.84 -23.22 5.05
C ILE A 17 -12.59 -23.07 4.18
N HIS A 18 -11.59 -22.30 4.63
CA HIS A 18 -10.34 -22.09 3.89
C HIS A 18 -9.35 -23.26 4.01
N THR A 19 -9.38 -23.98 5.13
CA THR A 19 -8.41 -25.06 5.43
C THR A 19 -8.90 -26.43 4.98
N TYR A 20 -10.15 -26.78 5.32
CA TYR A 20 -10.73 -28.10 5.09
C TYR A 20 -11.99 -28.06 4.22
N GLY A 21 -12.55 -26.87 4.01
CA GLY A 21 -13.78 -26.69 3.25
C GLY A 21 -13.60 -26.73 1.75
N GLN A 22 -14.72 -26.51 1.05
CA GLN A 22 -14.79 -26.61 -0.41
C GLN A 22 -14.45 -25.32 -1.15
N LEU A 23 -14.03 -24.25 -0.45
CA LEU A 23 -13.81 -22.94 -1.09
C LEU A 23 -12.74 -23.04 -2.18
N LYS A 24 -11.55 -23.54 -1.85
CA LYS A 24 -10.45 -23.72 -2.82
C LYS A 24 -10.87 -24.59 -4.00
N THR A 25 -11.54 -25.71 -3.72
CA THR A 25 -12.04 -26.64 -4.74
C THR A 25 -13.07 -25.98 -5.67
N ALA A 26 -14.04 -25.26 -5.10
CA ALA A 26 -15.06 -24.55 -5.86
C ALA A 26 -14.47 -23.43 -6.72
N THR A 27 -13.45 -22.72 -6.22
CA THR A 27 -12.70 -21.72 -6.98
C THR A 27 -11.95 -22.36 -8.16
N VAL A 28 -11.20 -23.44 -7.92
CA VAL A 28 -10.43 -24.14 -8.97
C VAL A 28 -11.34 -24.75 -10.04
N ASN A 29 -12.55 -25.17 -9.68
CA ASN A 29 -13.52 -25.71 -10.64
C ASN A 29 -14.15 -24.63 -11.54
N ASN A 30 -13.98 -23.33 -11.24
CA ASN A 30 -14.53 -22.25 -12.06
C ASN A 30 -13.65 -20.99 -11.97
N LEU A 31 -12.41 -21.10 -12.47
CA LEU A 31 -11.41 -20.05 -12.37
C LEU A 31 -11.84 -18.77 -13.11
N ASP A 32 -12.43 -18.88 -14.30
CA ASP A 32 -12.90 -17.72 -15.08
C ASP A 32 -13.94 -16.86 -14.38
N LYS A 33 -14.74 -17.45 -13.48
CA LYS A 33 -15.72 -16.71 -12.69
C LYS A 33 -15.08 -15.93 -11.54
N TYR A 34 -14.02 -16.46 -10.93
CA TYR A 34 -13.49 -15.97 -9.66
C TYR A 34 -12.15 -15.27 -9.78
N LEU A 35 -11.44 -15.44 -10.89
CA LEU A 35 -10.15 -14.82 -11.14
C LEU A 35 -10.21 -13.98 -12.41
N GLU A 36 -9.66 -12.79 -12.32
CA GLU A 36 -9.42 -11.95 -13.48
C GLU A 36 -8.02 -12.25 -14.03
N LYS A 37 -7.92 -12.43 -15.34
CA LYS A 37 -6.65 -12.64 -16.05
C LYS A 37 -6.14 -11.32 -16.63
N ASP A 38 -4.84 -11.08 -16.49
CA ASP A 38 -4.16 -9.93 -17.10
C ASP A 38 -2.90 -10.37 -17.85
N GLU A 39 -2.89 -10.21 -19.17
CA GLU A 39 -1.74 -10.55 -20.00
C GLU A 39 -0.51 -9.66 -19.71
N ARG A 40 -0.71 -8.51 -19.05
CA ARG A 40 0.39 -7.66 -18.60
C ARG A 40 1.16 -8.26 -17.42
N LEU A 41 0.60 -9.20 -16.66
CA LEU A 41 1.28 -9.85 -15.54
C LEU A 41 2.60 -10.52 -15.98
N PRO A 42 2.60 -11.53 -16.89
CA PRO A 42 3.84 -12.17 -17.32
C PRO A 42 4.81 -11.18 -17.97
N LEU A 43 4.30 -10.21 -18.74
CA LEU A 43 5.12 -9.17 -19.37
C LEU A 43 5.85 -8.30 -18.33
N LEU A 44 5.20 -7.91 -17.24
CA LEU A 44 5.82 -7.12 -16.18
C LEU A 44 6.95 -7.90 -15.50
N LEU A 45 6.72 -9.18 -15.22
CA LEU A 45 7.74 -10.03 -14.58
C LEU A 45 8.95 -10.27 -15.48
N ASP A 46 8.73 -10.47 -16.79
CA ASP A 46 9.83 -10.56 -17.75
C ASP A 46 10.62 -9.26 -17.84
N ARG A 47 9.94 -8.11 -17.83
CA ARG A 47 10.58 -6.79 -17.76
C ARG A 47 11.41 -6.64 -16.49
N MET A 48 10.92 -7.10 -15.35
CA MET A 48 11.65 -7.08 -14.08
C MET A 48 12.93 -7.94 -14.17
N ARG A 49 12.82 -9.18 -14.66
CA ARG A 49 13.97 -10.09 -14.80
C ARG A 49 15.03 -9.57 -15.78
N THR A 50 14.59 -9.02 -16.92
CA THR A 50 15.49 -8.43 -17.92
C THR A 50 16.24 -7.19 -17.43
N HIS A 51 15.81 -6.59 -16.31
CA HIS A 51 16.48 -5.48 -15.62
C HIS A 51 17.15 -5.93 -14.31
N ASP A 52 17.66 -7.16 -14.30
CA ASP A 52 18.45 -7.77 -13.22
C ASP A 52 17.76 -7.77 -11.85
N LYS A 53 16.42 -7.80 -11.84
CA LYS A 53 15.66 -7.95 -10.60
C LYS A 53 15.40 -9.42 -10.32
N LYS A 54 15.65 -9.81 -9.07
CA LYS A 54 15.25 -11.12 -8.57
C LYS A 54 13.79 -11.06 -8.11
N LEU A 55 13.03 -12.09 -8.44
CA LEU A 55 11.62 -12.22 -8.12
C LEU A 55 11.39 -13.37 -7.17
N PHE A 56 10.49 -13.18 -6.21
CA PHE A 56 10.07 -14.27 -5.34
C PHE A 56 8.56 -14.24 -5.06
N LEU A 57 8.00 -15.43 -4.89
CA LEU A 57 6.64 -15.65 -4.41
C LEU A 57 6.67 -16.03 -2.94
N LEU A 58 5.86 -15.37 -2.12
CA LEU A 58 5.71 -15.67 -0.71
C LEU A 58 4.22 -15.69 -0.32
N THR A 59 3.65 -16.89 -0.26
CA THR A 59 2.20 -17.08 -0.09
C THR A 59 1.86 -17.95 1.12
N ASN A 60 0.70 -17.68 1.74
CA ASN A 60 0.15 -18.52 2.79
C ASN A 60 -0.57 -19.76 2.24
N SER A 61 -0.87 -19.78 0.94
CA SER A 61 -1.49 -20.92 0.28
C SER A 61 -0.52 -22.11 0.20
N ASP A 62 -1.07 -23.32 0.18
CA ASP A 62 -0.34 -24.54 -0.14
C ASP A 62 0.08 -24.58 -1.61
N TYR A 63 1.01 -25.49 -1.92
CA TYR A 63 1.54 -25.62 -3.29
C TYR A 63 0.49 -26.03 -4.32
N ALA A 64 -0.37 -27.00 -4.00
CA ALA A 64 -1.33 -27.55 -4.96
C ALA A 64 -2.31 -26.46 -5.45
N TYR A 65 -2.84 -25.67 -4.51
CA TYR A 65 -3.69 -24.53 -4.84
C TYR A 65 -2.90 -23.44 -5.57
N THR A 66 -1.71 -23.08 -5.08
CA THR A 66 -0.86 -22.06 -5.72
C THR A 66 -0.55 -22.42 -7.17
N ALA A 67 -0.15 -23.65 -7.45
CA ALA A 67 0.16 -24.12 -8.79
C ALA A 67 -1.05 -24.02 -9.74
N LYS A 68 -2.26 -24.38 -9.28
CA LYS A 68 -3.48 -24.27 -10.09
C LYS A 68 -3.83 -22.82 -10.43
N ILE A 69 -3.77 -21.93 -9.44
CA ILE A 69 -4.06 -20.50 -9.62
C ILE A 69 -3.02 -19.88 -10.55
N MET A 70 -1.73 -20.11 -10.29
CA MET A 70 -0.63 -19.53 -11.07
C MET A 70 -0.60 -20.09 -12.50
N GLN A 71 -0.87 -21.38 -12.71
CA GLN A 71 -0.99 -21.94 -14.05
C GLN A 71 -2.07 -21.20 -14.86
N TYR A 72 -3.22 -20.93 -14.25
CA TYR A 72 -4.31 -20.21 -14.90
C TYR A 72 -3.97 -18.73 -15.20
N LEU A 73 -3.32 -18.05 -14.25
CA LEU A 73 -2.90 -16.65 -14.40
C LEU A 73 -1.83 -16.45 -15.49
N PHE A 74 -1.06 -17.48 -15.83
CA PHE A 74 0.00 -17.44 -16.85
C PHE A 74 -0.39 -18.14 -18.17
N ASP A 75 -1.61 -18.68 -18.26
CA ASP A 75 -2.11 -19.38 -19.43
C ASP A 75 -2.51 -18.40 -20.55
N PHE A 76 -1.51 -17.83 -21.22
CA PHE A 76 -1.70 -16.97 -22.38
C PHE A 76 -0.85 -17.46 -23.55
N PRO A 77 -1.30 -17.29 -24.81
CA PRO A 77 -0.49 -17.62 -25.98
C PRO A 77 0.87 -16.90 -26.00
N SER A 78 0.93 -15.67 -25.48
CA SER A 78 2.15 -14.85 -25.41
C SER A 78 3.24 -15.41 -24.49
N THR A 79 2.89 -16.27 -23.52
CA THR A 79 3.89 -16.88 -22.61
C THR A 79 4.63 -18.06 -23.24
N LYS A 80 4.29 -18.46 -24.48
CA LYS A 80 4.92 -19.56 -25.23
C LYS A 80 4.98 -20.87 -24.42
N HIS A 81 3.94 -21.14 -23.63
CA HIS A 81 3.86 -22.30 -22.73
C HIS A 81 4.98 -22.39 -21.67
N ARG A 82 5.60 -21.25 -21.33
CA ARG A 82 6.55 -21.15 -20.22
C ARG A 82 5.83 -21.41 -18.90
N SER A 83 6.43 -22.24 -18.04
CA SER A 83 5.88 -22.53 -16.72
C SER A 83 5.93 -21.29 -15.82
N TRP A 84 4.91 -21.10 -14.98
CA TRP A 84 4.81 -19.92 -14.11
C TRP A 84 5.96 -19.86 -13.09
N GLU A 85 6.48 -21.02 -12.66
CA GLU A 85 7.56 -21.11 -11.69
C GLU A 85 8.83 -20.41 -12.18
N SER A 86 9.08 -20.49 -13.50
CA SER A 86 10.29 -19.93 -14.10
C SER A 86 10.33 -18.40 -14.13
N TYR A 87 9.24 -17.72 -13.79
CA TYR A 87 9.24 -16.26 -13.60
C TYR A 87 9.86 -15.87 -12.25
N PHE A 88 9.97 -16.81 -11.31
CA PHE A 88 10.45 -16.57 -9.96
C PHE A 88 11.79 -17.24 -9.71
N ASP A 89 12.68 -16.54 -9.02
CA ASP A 89 13.94 -17.13 -8.56
C ASP A 89 13.73 -17.96 -7.29
N TYR A 90 12.76 -17.57 -6.46
CA TYR A 90 12.41 -18.26 -5.21
C TYR A 90 10.89 -18.35 -5.03
N ILE A 91 10.40 -19.53 -4.64
CA ILE A 91 8.97 -19.76 -4.39
C ILE A 91 8.82 -20.34 -2.99
N VAL A 92 8.09 -19.65 -2.13
CA VAL A 92 7.78 -20.06 -0.76
C VAL A 92 6.27 -20.10 -0.57
N VAL A 93 5.75 -21.30 -0.33
CA VAL A 93 4.35 -21.59 0.00
C VAL A 93 4.20 -21.82 1.51
N ASP A 94 2.98 -21.93 2.01
CA ASP A 94 2.68 -22.16 3.44
C ASP A 94 3.44 -21.22 4.39
N ALA A 95 3.64 -19.96 4.00
CA ALA A 95 4.49 -19.04 4.75
C ALA A 95 3.94 -18.70 6.14
N LEU A 96 2.63 -18.86 6.37
CA LEU A 96 1.95 -18.54 7.63
C LEU A 96 2.18 -17.09 8.11
N LYS A 97 2.23 -16.12 7.19
CA LYS A 97 2.31 -14.69 7.52
C LYS A 97 1.16 -14.31 8.47
N PRO A 98 1.42 -13.55 9.55
CA PRO A 98 2.64 -12.79 9.84
C PRO A 98 3.77 -13.56 10.54
N LEU A 99 3.57 -14.84 10.91
CA LEU A 99 4.55 -15.62 11.66
C LEU A 99 5.90 -15.69 10.93
N PHE A 100 5.87 -15.78 9.60
CA PHE A 100 7.05 -15.72 8.71
C PHE A 100 8.01 -14.57 9.04
N PHE A 101 7.48 -13.38 9.35
CA PHE A 101 8.31 -12.19 9.61
C PHE A 101 8.88 -12.15 11.04
N GLY A 102 8.43 -13.04 11.91
CA GLY A 102 8.95 -13.28 13.27
C GLY A 102 9.80 -14.54 13.32
N GLU A 103 9.42 -15.50 14.17
CA GLU A 103 10.11 -16.78 14.36
C GLU A 103 9.98 -17.74 13.16
N GLY A 104 8.90 -17.62 12.38
CA GLY A 104 8.61 -18.48 11.25
C GLY A 104 8.39 -19.95 11.62
N THR A 105 8.58 -20.83 10.66
CA THR A 105 8.48 -22.29 10.82
C THR A 105 9.69 -23.00 10.22
N ILE A 106 9.73 -24.32 10.34
CA ILE A 106 10.76 -25.15 9.71
C ILE A 106 10.63 -25.02 8.18
N LEU A 107 11.72 -24.67 7.51
CA LEU A 107 11.79 -24.63 6.06
C LEU A 107 11.88 -26.06 5.49
N ARG A 108 10.97 -26.40 4.58
CA ARG A 108 10.95 -27.69 3.87
C ARG A 108 10.93 -27.49 2.36
N GLN A 109 11.35 -28.50 1.62
CA GLN A 109 11.27 -28.53 0.16
C GLN A 109 9.98 -29.24 -0.27
N VAL A 110 9.29 -28.69 -1.26
CA VAL A 110 8.13 -29.31 -1.90
C VAL A 110 8.60 -30.18 -3.06
N ASP A 111 8.11 -31.42 -3.14
CA ASP A 111 8.18 -32.21 -4.35
C ASP A 111 7.09 -31.74 -5.32
N THR A 112 7.49 -31.02 -6.36
CA THR A 112 6.56 -30.41 -7.33
C THR A 112 5.78 -31.43 -8.16
N SER A 113 6.24 -32.69 -8.22
CA SER A 113 5.55 -33.76 -8.95
C SER A 113 4.37 -34.34 -8.17
N THR A 114 4.51 -34.46 -6.84
CA THR A 114 3.49 -35.03 -5.95
C THR A 114 2.73 -33.96 -5.16
N GLY A 115 3.30 -32.76 -5.04
CA GLY A 115 2.85 -31.68 -4.14
C GLY A 115 3.14 -31.94 -2.66
N ALA A 116 3.80 -33.05 -2.32
CA ALA A 116 4.11 -33.41 -0.95
C ALA A 116 5.38 -32.71 -0.43
N LEU A 117 5.47 -32.54 0.88
CA LEU A 117 6.69 -32.05 1.52
C LEU A 117 7.72 -33.18 1.60
N ARG A 118 8.95 -32.92 1.15
CA ARG A 118 10.06 -33.84 1.34
C ARG A 118 10.34 -34.00 2.84
N ILE A 119 10.72 -35.22 3.23
CA ILE A 119 11.04 -35.54 4.62
C ILE A 119 12.35 -34.85 5.02
N GLY A 120 12.31 -34.17 6.16
CA GLY A 120 13.46 -33.46 6.72
C GLY A 120 13.39 -31.95 6.56
N THR A 121 14.29 -31.26 7.26
CA THR A 121 14.50 -29.82 7.12
C THR A 121 15.40 -29.58 5.91
N HIS A 122 15.11 -28.54 5.12
CA HIS A 122 16.02 -28.13 4.04
C HIS A 122 17.31 -27.57 4.67
N ILE A 123 18.45 -28.14 4.29
CA ILE A 123 19.78 -27.71 4.76
C ILE A 123 20.56 -27.29 3.51
N GLY A 124 20.97 -26.02 3.45
CA GLY A 124 21.72 -25.46 2.33
C GLY A 124 20.99 -24.32 1.61
N PRO A 125 21.64 -23.67 0.62
CA PRO A 125 21.09 -22.50 -0.04
C PRO A 125 19.79 -22.80 -0.80
N LEU A 126 18.95 -21.77 -0.99
CA LEU A 126 17.81 -21.87 -1.90
C LEU A 126 18.33 -22.03 -3.33
N GLN A 127 17.83 -23.04 -4.02
CA GLN A 127 18.19 -23.35 -5.39
C GLN A 127 17.12 -22.79 -6.35
N PRO A 128 17.52 -22.14 -7.46
CA PRO A 128 16.57 -21.71 -8.48
C PRO A 128 15.71 -22.87 -8.98
N GLY A 129 14.42 -22.60 -9.22
CA GLY A 129 13.46 -23.59 -9.71
C GLY A 129 12.98 -24.61 -8.67
N GLN A 130 13.38 -24.46 -7.40
CA GLN A 130 12.82 -25.23 -6.29
C GLN A 130 11.70 -24.47 -5.58
N VAL A 131 10.76 -25.24 -5.04
CA VAL A 131 9.65 -24.71 -4.24
C VAL A 131 9.86 -25.10 -2.79
N TYR A 132 9.67 -24.14 -1.91
CA TYR A 132 9.85 -24.28 -0.47
C TYR A 132 8.54 -24.04 0.28
N SER A 133 8.41 -24.62 1.46
CA SER A 133 7.24 -24.50 2.33
C SER A 133 7.66 -24.04 3.72
N GLY A 134 6.94 -23.07 4.27
CA GLY A 134 7.21 -22.50 5.60
C GLY A 134 8.44 -21.59 5.63
N GLY A 135 9.27 -21.76 6.65
CA GLY A 135 10.48 -20.97 6.86
C GLY A 135 10.24 -19.66 7.61
N SER A 136 11.26 -18.82 7.62
CA SER A 136 11.21 -17.48 8.21
C SER A 136 11.89 -16.47 7.29
N CYS A 137 11.60 -15.19 7.53
CA CYS A 137 12.21 -14.10 6.80
C CYS A 137 13.73 -14.04 7.02
N ASP A 138 14.25 -14.44 8.21
CA ASP A 138 15.71 -14.49 8.45
C ASP A 138 16.38 -15.48 7.51
N VAL A 139 15.85 -16.70 7.49
CA VAL A 139 16.34 -17.79 6.64
C VAL A 139 16.25 -17.39 5.17
N PHE A 140 15.13 -16.78 4.75
CA PHE A 140 14.96 -16.30 3.38
C PHE A 140 15.97 -15.20 3.02
N THR A 141 16.19 -14.22 3.90
CA THR A 141 17.11 -13.10 3.68
C THR A 141 18.55 -13.58 3.54
N GLU A 142 18.97 -14.53 4.37
CA GLU A 142 20.30 -15.16 4.31
C GLU A 142 20.55 -15.81 2.95
N PHE A 143 19.55 -16.48 2.39
CA PHE A 143 19.68 -17.18 1.11
C PHE A 143 19.59 -16.27 -0.11
N VAL A 144 18.75 -15.23 -0.06
CA VAL A 144 18.59 -14.29 -1.18
C VAL A 144 19.77 -13.31 -1.25
N GLY A 145 20.40 -13.03 -0.11
CA GLY A 145 21.55 -12.11 0.00
C GLY A 145 21.16 -10.64 -0.14
N ALA A 146 19.90 -10.30 0.16
CA ALA A 146 19.38 -8.94 0.04
C ALA A 146 19.05 -8.34 1.40
N LYS A 147 19.32 -7.06 1.60
CA LYS A 147 19.00 -6.35 2.84
C LYS A 147 17.62 -5.72 2.72
N GLY A 148 17.04 -5.31 3.85
CA GLY A 148 15.63 -4.88 3.87
C GLY A 148 15.28 -3.80 2.83
N LYS A 149 16.13 -2.78 2.66
CA LYS A 149 15.87 -1.70 1.69
C LYS A 149 15.98 -2.14 0.22
N ASP A 150 16.59 -3.30 -0.04
CA ASP A 150 16.76 -3.87 -1.39
C ASP A 150 15.50 -4.65 -1.83
N VAL A 151 14.58 -4.92 -0.90
CA VAL A 151 13.37 -5.70 -1.13
C VAL A 151 12.15 -4.77 -1.23
N LEU A 152 11.40 -4.86 -2.33
CA LEU A 152 10.05 -4.31 -2.46
C LEU A 152 9.04 -5.46 -2.37
N TYR A 153 8.37 -5.55 -1.22
CA TYR A 153 7.35 -6.55 -0.97
C TYR A 153 5.96 -6.04 -1.30
N ILE A 154 5.24 -6.79 -2.15
CA ILE A 154 3.91 -6.43 -2.65
C ILE A 154 2.91 -7.37 -2.02
N GLY A 155 1.87 -6.83 -1.38
CA GLY A 155 0.82 -7.61 -0.74
C GLY A 155 -0.43 -6.79 -0.48
N ASP A 156 -1.54 -7.47 -0.19
CA ASP A 156 -2.85 -6.87 0.07
C ASP A 156 -3.17 -6.80 1.57
N HIS A 157 -2.57 -7.66 2.38
CA HIS A 157 -2.88 -7.70 3.81
C HIS A 157 -2.07 -6.65 4.60
N ILE A 158 -2.69 -5.49 4.89
CA ILE A 158 -2.05 -4.34 5.56
C ILE A 158 -1.25 -4.71 6.81
N TYR A 159 -1.76 -5.63 7.63
CA TYR A 159 -1.06 -6.02 8.87
C TYR A 159 0.04 -7.05 8.62
N GLY A 160 -0.33 -8.15 7.96
CA GLY A 160 0.51 -9.33 7.84
C GLY A 160 1.59 -9.21 6.79
N ASP A 161 1.32 -8.48 5.70
CA ASP A 161 2.28 -8.26 4.63
C ASP A 161 3.03 -6.95 4.81
N ILE A 162 2.33 -5.84 5.05
CA ILE A 162 2.93 -4.49 4.99
C ILE A 162 3.52 -4.08 6.34
N LEU A 163 2.71 -4.05 7.40
CA LEU A 163 3.15 -3.54 8.71
C LEU A 163 4.28 -4.40 9.29
N LYS A 164 4.17 -5.73 9.23
CA LYS A 164 5.16 -6.65 9.80
C LYS A 164 6.47 -6.68 9.01
N SER A 165 6.43 -6.68 7.68
CA SER A 165 7.65 -6.63 6.87
C SER A 165 8.41 -5.31 7.07
N LYS A 166 7.69 -4.18 7.14
CA LYS A 166 8.31 -2.86 7.35
C LYS A 166 8.87 -2.69 8.75
N LYS A 167 8.09 -2.97 9.80
CA LYS A 167 8.53 -2.76 11.18
C LYS A 167 9.64 -3.70 11.60
N THR A 168 9.54 -4.98 11.25
CA THR A 168 10.48 -5.97 11.74
C THR A 168 11.76 -6.01 10.90
N ARG A 169 11.67 -5.76 9.59
CA ARG A 169 12.78 -6.05 8.65
C ARG A 169 13.20 -4.86 7.78
N GLY A 170 12.45 -3.76 7.81
CA GLY A 170 12.76 -2.58 7.00
C GLY A 170 12.59 -2.81 5.49
N TRP A 171 11.76 -3.78 5.10
CA TRP A 171 11.40 -3.99 3.70
C TRP A 171 10.67 -2.78 3.14
N ARG A 172 10.91 -2.45 1.87
CA ARG A 172 10.07 -1.50 1.14
C ARG A 172 8.75 -2.19 0.80
N THR A 173 7.66 -1.44 0.81
CA THR A 173 6.32 -2.03 0.73
C THR A 173 5.46 -1.41 -0.36
N PHE A 174 4.83 -2.25 -1.17
CA PHE A 174 3.73 -1.86 -2.05
C PHE A 174 2.45 -2.49 -1.52
N LEU A 175 1.47 -1.67 -1.12
CA LEU A 175 0.16 -2.17 -0.72
C LEU A 175 -0.80 -2.21 -1.90
N MET A 176 -1.37 -3.39 -2.12
CA MET A 176 -2.44 -3.63 -3.08
C MET A 176 -3.80 -3.38 -2.43
N ILE A 177 -4.62 -2.52 -3.04
CA ILE A 177 -5.96 -2.17 -2.55
C ILE A 177 -6.97 -2.27 -3.71
N PRO A 178 -7.50 -3.45 -4.04
CA PRO A 178 -8.41 -3.62 -5.18
C PRO A 178 -9.61 -2.66 -5.19
N GLU A 179 -10.16 -2.36 -4.01
CA GLU A 179 -11.29 -1.44 -3.82
C GLU A 179 -10.97 0.00 -4.24
N LEU A 180 -9.68 0.37 -4.29
CA LEU A 180 -9.24 1.70 -4.67
C LEU A 180 -9.74 2.10 -6.07
N ALA A 181 -9.89 1.15 -7.01
CA ALA A 181 -10.43 1.44 -8.33
C ALA A 181 -11.85 2.04 -8.28
N ARG A 182 -12.72 1.47 -7.43
CA ARG A 182 -14.07 1.99 -7.19
C ARG A 182 -14.03 3.30 -6.40
N GLU A 183 -13.21 3.35 -5.35
CA GLU A 183 -13.05 4.53 -4.49
C GLU A 183 -12.65 5.77 -5.29
N LEU A 184 -11.71 5.64 -6.23
CA LEU A 184 -11.29 6.72 -7.11
C LEU A 184 -12.43 7.20 -8.01
N ARG A 185 -13.20 6.27 -8.59
CA ARG A 185 -14.34 6.62 -9.43
C ARG A 185 -15.37 7.44 -8.67
N VAL A 186 -15.73 7.00 -7.45
CA VAL A 186 -16.68 7.73 -6.60
C VAL A 186 -16.10 9.09 -6.21
N SER A 187 -14.85 9.12 -5.73
CA SER A 187 -14.14 10.34 -5.31
C SER A 187 -14.13 11.41 -6.40
N ILE A 188 -13.75 11.04 -7.63
CA ILE A 188 -13.75 11.98 -8.77
C ILE A 188 -15.17 12.47 -9.06
N SER A 189 -16.17 11.58 -9.06
CA SER A 189 -17.54 11.92 -9.41
C SER A 189 -18.28 12.76 -8.35
N LYS A 190 -17.84 12.68 -7.08
CA LYS A 190 -18.49 13.29 -5.91
C LYS A 190 -17.58 14.30 -5.22
N TRP A 191 -16.53 14.75 -5.90
CA TRP A 191 -15.53 15.66 -5.35
C TRP A 191 -16.15 16.96 -4.80
N THR A 192 -17.20 17.46 -5.45
CA THR A 192 -17.95 18.66 -5.03
C THR A 192 -18.56 18.54 -3.62
N LEU A 193 -18.98 17.34 -3.20
CA LEU A 193 -19.46 17.12 -1.82
C LEU A 193 -18.32 17.22 -0.82
N PHE A 194 -17.13 16.75 -1.20
CA PHE A 194 -15.94 16.86 -0.36
C PHE A 194 -15.45 18.31 -0.26
N GLU A 195 -15.46 19.07 -1.37
CA GLU A 195 -15.16 20.50 -1.38
C GLU A 195 -16.13 21.28 -0.49
N LYS A 196 -17.44 21.03 -0.64
CA LYS A 196 -18.46 21.63 0.24
C LYS A 196 -18.20 21.31 1.72
N LEU A 197 -17.82 20.07 2.04
CA LEU A 197 -17.48 19.70 3.42
C LEU A 197 -16.27 20.48 3.94
N GLN A 198 -15.24 20.66 3.10
CA GLN A 198 -14.05 21.44 3.43
C GLN A 198 -14.38 22.92 3.63
N GLU A 199 -15.24 23.50 2.80
CA GLU A 199 -15.72 24.88 2.95
C GLU A 199 -16.48 25.09 4.26
N LEU A 200 -17.34 24.13 4.64
CA LEU A 200 -18.06 24.19 5.92
C LEU A 200 -17.10 24.08 7.12
N ASP A 201 -16.06 23.25 7.03
CA ASP A 201 -15.01 23.15 8.07
C ASP A 201 -14.19 24.45 8.17
N ILE A 202 -13.89 25.11 7.05
CA ILE A 202 -13.23 26.43 7.04
C ILE A 202 -14.12 27.49 7.67
N CYS A 203 -15.40 27.55 7.28
CA CYS A 203 -16.38 28.48 7.86
C CYS A 203 -16.49 28.31 9.38
N LEU A 204 -16.46 27.06 9.86
CA LEU A 204 -16.44 26.77 11.29
C LEU A 204 -15.19 27.35 11.95
N GLY A 205 -14.01 27.17 11.34
CA GLY A 205 -12.77 27.80 11.82
C GLY A 205 -12.84 29.32 11.87
N ASP A 206 -13.45 29.95 10.87
CA ASP A 206 -13.55 31.40 10.74
C ASP A 206 -14.43 32.04 11.81
N ILE A 207 -15.51 31.37 12.21
CA ILE A 207 -16.37 31.78 13.31
C ILE A 207 -15.59 31.89 14.63
N TYR A 208 -14.65 30.97 14.87
CA TYR A 208 -13.84 30.96 16.09
C TYR A 208 -12.53 31.73 15.99
N ARG A 209 -12.14 32.22 14.79
CA ARG A 209 -10.80 32.76 14.51
C ARG A 209 -10.38 33.89 15.46
N ASN A 210 -11.30 34.80 15.77
CA ASN A 210 -11.02 36.00 16.56
C ASN A 210 -11.51 35.86 18.01
N LEU A 211 -11.96 34.67 18.42
CA LEU A 211 -12.37 34.41 19.79
C LEU A 211 -11.16 34.03 20.62
N ASP A 212 -11.04 34.64 21.78
CA ASP A 212 -9.97 34.40 22.75
C ASP A 212 -10.54 34.03 24.12
N SER A 213 -9.67 33.85 25.12
CA SER A 213 -10.09 33.50 26.48
C SER A 213 -10.91 34.58 27.19
N SER A 214 -10.99 35.80 26.65
CA SER A 214 -11.79 36.89 27.20
C SER A 214 -13.20 36.95 26.60
N SER A 215 -13.43 36.22 25.50
CA SER A 215 -14.68 36.21 24.77
C SER A 215 -15.80 35.54 25.58
N THR A 216 -16.88 36.28 25.84
CA THR A 216 -18.09 35.77 26.52
C THR A 216 -19.14 35.26 25.55
N ASP A 217 -19.06 35.66 24.28
CA ASP A 217 -20.00 35.28 23.23
C ASP A 217 -19.67 33.89 22.70
N VAL A 218 -20.64 32.99 22.80
CA VAL A 218 -20.58 31.63 22.23
C VAL A 218 -21.36 31.63 20.92
N PRO A 219 -20.70 31.48 19.75
CA PRO A 219 -21.39 31.49 18.47
C PRO A 219 -22.37 30.31 18.35
N ASP A 220 -23.57 30.57 17.83
CA ASP A 220 -24.49 29.50 17.44
C ASP A 220 -24.03 28.85 16.13
N ILE A 221 -23.58 27.60 16.23
CA ILE A 221 -23.11 26.78 15.11
C ILE A 221 -24.05 25.62 14.82
N SER A 222 -25.29 25.65 15.31
CA SER A 222 -26.24 24.54 15.19
C SER A 222 -26.57 24.22 13.73
N THR A 223 -26.81 25.25 12.91
CA THR A 223 -27.09 25.13 11.48
C THR A 223 -25.87 24.60 10.72
N LEU A 224 -24.69 25.17 10.96
CA LEU A 224 -23.45 24.76 10.33
C LEU A 224 -23.09 23.31 10.67
N ARG A 225 -23.18 22.93 11.95
CA ARG A 225 -22.96 21.54 12.40
C ARG A 225 -23.93 20.58 11.74
N GLN A 226 -25.19 20.98 11.55
CA GLN A 226 -26.16 20.16 10.85
C GLN A 226 -25.79 19.97 9.38
N SER A 227 -25.40 21.05 8.69
CA SER A 227 -24.94 20.98 7.28
C SER A 227 -23.69 20.12 7.11
N ILE A 228 -22.74 20.16 8.05
CA ILE A 228 -21.56 19.29 8.06
C ILE A 228 -21.99 17.82 8.18
N ARG A 229 -22.89 17.49 9.12
CA ARG A 229 -23.38 16.12 9.31
C ARG A 229 -24.12 15.59 8.09
N GLU A 230 -25.00 16.40 7.50
CA GLU A 230 -25.77 16.03 6.31
C GLU A 230 -24.86 15.80 5.11
N THR A 231 -23.94 16.74 4.84
CA THR A 231 -22.99 16.63 3.74
C THR A 231 -22.05 15.43 3.93
N SER A 232 -21.56 15.20 5.15
CA SER A 232 -20.74 14.02 5.48
C SER A 232 -21.52 12.72 5.26
N HIS A 233 -22.79 12.65 5.67
CA HIS A 233 -23.62 11.47 5.48
C HIS A 233 -23.89 11.21 4.00
N GLU A 234 -24.24 12.25 3.23
CA GLU A 234 -24.44 12.15 1.79
C GLU A 234 -23.19 11.65 1.07
N LEU A 235 -22.01 12.18 1.43
CA LEU A 235 -20.74 11.73 0.90
C LEU A 235 -20.49 10.25 1.22
N ASP A 236 -20.64 9.84 2.49
CA ASP A 236 -20.39 8.46 2.91
C ASP A 236 -21.33 7.48 2.18
N MET A 237 -22.60 7.83 2.01
CA MET A 237 -23.57 7.00 1.29
C MET A 237 -23.24 6.81 -0.20
N CYS A 238 -22.44 7.69 -0.81
CA CYS A 238 -21.96 7.50 -2.18
C CYS A 238 -21.01 6.29 -2.33
N TYR A 239 -20.32 5.90 -1.26
CA TYR A 239 -19.39 4.76 -1.24
C TYR A 239 -20.10 3.47 -0.83
N GLY A 240 -21.07 3.55 0.08
CA GLY A 240 -21.92 2.46 0.53
C GLY A 240 -22.39 2.67 1.97
N ILE A 241 -23.09 1.68 2.53
CA ILE A 241 -23.68 1.77 3.88
C ILE A 241 -22.62 2.05 4.97
N LEU A 242 -21.39 1.57 4.77
CA LEU A 242 -20.28 1.76 5.70
C LEU A 242 -19.34 2.92 5.32
N GLY A 243 -19.69 3.72 4.31
CA GLY A 243 -18.83 4.82 3.85
C GLY A 243 -17.63 4.36 3.03
N SER A 244 -16.67 5.27 2.88
CA SER A 244 -15.39 5.00 2.20
C SER A 244 -14.47 4.18 3.10
N LEU A 245 -13.67 3.31 2.48
CA LEU A 245 -12.57 2.61 3.14
C LEU A 245 -11.55 3.58 3.76
N PHE A 246 -11.42 4.78 3.21
CA PHE A 246 -10.39 5.75 3.58
C PHE A 246 -10.85 6.86 4.51
N ARG A 247 -12.15 7.18 4.54
CA ARG A 247 -12.68 8.28 5.36
C ARG A 247 -14.16 8.15 5.69
N SER A 248 -14.58 8.87 6.72
CA SER A 248 -15.97 9.28 6.95
C SER A 248 -16.00 10.79 7.04
N GLY A 249 -16.65 11.45 6.08
CA GLY A 249 -16.54 12.89 5.89
C GLY A 249 -15.10 13.38 5.78
N SER A 250 -14.71 14.33 6.63
CA SER A 250 -13.36 14.90 6.70
C SER A 250 -12.36 14.06 7.52
N ARG A 251 -12.81 12.98 8.17
CA ARG A 251 -11.99 12.17 9.08
C ARG A 251 -11.47 10.92 8.39
N GLN A 252 -10.15 10.73 8.39
CA GLN A 252 -9.52 9.52 7.88
C GLN A 252 -9.82 8.29 8.76
N THR A 253 -9.99 7.14 8.13
CA THR A 253 -10.14 5.86 8.85
C THR A 253 -8.82 5.39 9.44
N PHE A 254 -8.89 4.45 10.38
CA PHE A 254 -7.71 3.76 10.88
C PHE A 254 -6.93 3.07 9.75
N PHE A 255 -7.62 2.50 8.76
CA PHE A 255 -7.01 1.87 7.60
C PHE A 255 -6.20 2.89 6.77
N ALA A 256 -6.77 4.06 6.43
CA ALA A 256 -6.04 5.12 5.74
C ALA A 256 -4.78 5.56 6.49
N ASN A 257 -4.87 5.73 7.81
CA ASN A 257 -3.72 6.08 8.65
C ASN A 257 -2.62 5.00 8.63
N GLN A 258 -2.99 3.72 8.57
CA GLN A 258 -2.02 2.62 8.42
C GLN A 258 -1.33 2.65 7.06
N ILE A 259 -2.05 2.96 5.99
CA ILE A 259 -1.48 3.09 4.64
C ILE A 259 -0.42 4.18 4.61
N CYS A 260 -0.79 5.41 5.01
CA CYS A 260 0.11 6.55 5.00
C CYS A 260 1.39 6.33 5.82
N ARG A 261 1.32 5.49 6.87
CA ARG A 261 2.45 5.21 7.75
C ARG A 261 3.32 4.03 7.31
N TYR A 262 2.74 3.00 6.72
CA TYR A 262 3.43 1.72 6.53
C TYR A 262 3.58 1.29 5.07
N ALA A 263 2.78 1.78 4.13
CA ALA A 263 2.98 1.51 2.71
C ALA A 263 3.90 2.56 2.10
N ASP A 264 5.03 2.17 1.49
CA ASP A 264 5.85 3.13 0.73
C ASP A 264 5.12 3.60 -0.54
N ILE A 265 4.46 2.66 -1.21
CA ILE A 265 3.67 2.87 -2.41
C ILE A 265 2.37 2.07 -2.24
N TYR A 266 1.27 2.52 -2.84
CA TYR A 266 0.05 1.72 -2.91
C TYR A 266 -0.64 1.93 -4.26
N GLY A 267 -1.45 0.97 -4.66
CA GLY A 267 -2.23 1.02 -5.89
C GLY A 267 -3.32 -0.06 -5.89
N TYR A 268 -4.27 0.06 -6.81
CA TYR A 268 -5.31 -0.98 -6.95
C TYR A 268 -4.77 -2.25 -7.64
N THR A 269 -3.72 -2.10 -8.45
CA THR A 269 -2.97 -3.20 -9.07
C THR A 269 -1.46 -2.92 -9.08
N PHE A 270 -0.64 -3.95 -8.93
CA PHE A 270 0.82 -3.81 -8.98
C PHE A 270 1.30 -3.76 -10.44
N VAL A 271 0.46 -4.23 -11.37
CA VAL A 271 0.70 -4.15 -12.81
C VAL A 271 0.95 -2.70 -13.25
N ASN A 272 0.45 -1.72 -12.49
CA ASN A 272 0.72 -0.30 -12.72
C ASN A 272 2.21 0.07 -12.69
N LEU A 273 3.06 -0.75 -12.04
CA LEU A 273 4.52 -0.59 -12.10
C LEU A 273 5.06 -0.70 -13.53
N MET A 274 4.34 -1.36 -14.44
CA MET A 274 4.71 -1.45 -15.86
C MET A 274 4.79 -0.07 -16.54
N TYR A 275 4.07 0.93 -16.03
CA TYR A 275 4.03 2.28 -16.58
C TYR A 275 5.18 3.17 -16.09
N TYR A 276 6.09 2.64 -15.27
CA TYR A 276 7.24 3.34 -14.74
C TYR A 276 8.54 2.65 -15.21
N PRO A 277 9.60 3.41 -15.56
CA PRO A 277 10.91 2.81 -15.79
C PRO A 277 11.46 2.21 -14.48
N PHE A 278 12.27 1.16 -14.53
CA PHE A 278 12.86 0.57 -13.32
C PHE A 278 13.92 1.46 -12.62
N SER A 279 14.31 2.56 -13.27
CA SER A 279 15.11 3.64 -12.70
C SER A 279 14.26 4.76 -12.08
N TYR A 280 12.93 4.62 -12.05
CA TYR A 280 12.03 5.65 -11.54
C TYR A 280 12.23 5.86 -10.04
N MET A 281 12.35 7.13 -9.64
CA MET A 281 12.42 7.54 -8.25
C MET A 281 11.04 8.04 -7.81
N PHE A 282 10.28 7.22 -7.10
CA PHE A 282 9.03 7.64 -6.47
C PHE A 282 9.33 8.70 -5.39
N ARG A 283 8.68 9.86 -5.49
CA ARG A 283 8.86 10.99 -4.57
C ARG A 283 7.55 11.36 -3.91
N ALA A 284 7.59 11.57 -2.59
CA ALA A 284 6.52 12.18 -1.82
C ALA A 284 7.00 13.58 -1.35
N PRO A 285 6.09 14.56 -1.22
CA PRO A 285 6.41 15.82 -0.58
C PRO A 285 6.93 15.61 0.86
N PRO A 286 7.86 16.45 1.35
CA PRO A 286 8.28 16.38 2.74
C PRO A 286 7.10 16.63 3.67
N MET A 287 6.99 15.85 4.74
CA MET A 287 6.02 16.10 5.81
C MET A 287 6.59 17.17 6.73
N LEU A 288 6.00 18.36 6.69
CA LEU A 288 6.36 19.45 7.57
C LEU A 288 5.59 19.35 8.88
N MET A 289 6.28 19.62 9.98
CA MET A 289 5.67 19.89 11.27
C MET A 289 4.86 21.20 11.19
N PRO A 290 3.82 21.38 12.02
CA PRO A 290 2.99 22.58 11.95
C PRO A 290 3.79 23.89 12.02
N HIS A 291 4.79 23.97 12.91
CA HIS A 291 5.63 25.16 13.06
C HIS A 291 6.50 25.45 11.83
N GLU A 292 6.86 24.45 11.01
CA GLU A 292 7.66 24.67 9.79
C GLU A 292 6.82 25.26 8.65
N SER A 293 5.49 25.14 8.74
CA SER A 293 4.55 25.61 7.71
C SER A 293 3.98 27.00 8.00
N THR A 294 4.08 27.48 9.24
CA THR A 294 3.46 28.74 9.71
C THR A 294 4.42 29.92 9.75
N VAL A 295 5.73 29.71 9.67
CA VAL A 295 6.72 30.80 9.65
C VAL A 295 7.02 31.22 8.22
N ASP A 296 7.05 32.53 8.00
CA ASP A 296 7.59 33.08 6.76
C ASP A 296 9.12 32.96 6.81
N HIS A 297 9.69 32.08 5.99
CA HIS A 297 11.13 31.75 5.99
C HIS A 297 12.03 32.90 5.50
N GLU A 298 11.46 34.07 5.24
CA GLU A 298 12.14 35.30 4.85
C GLU A 298 12.26 36.31 6.00
N GLN A 299 11.70 36.03 7.19
CA GLN A 299 11.78 36.90 8.36
C GLN A 299 13.00 36.57 9.24
N ASP A 300 13.64 37.62 9.77
CA ASP A 300 14.77 37.50 10.70
C ASP A 300 14.32 36.83 12.02
N PRO A 301 14.95 35.72 12.45
CA PRO A 301 14.60 35.03 13.70
C PRO A 301 14.60 35.93 14.95
N SER A 302 15.33 37.05 14.94
CA SER A 302 15.35 37.99 16.06
C SER A 302 14.02 38.75 16.25
N LEU A 303 13.17 38.80 15.24
CA LEU A 303 11.86 39.47 15.28
C LEU A 303 10.73 38.59 15.85
N LEU A 304 10.91 37.26 15.89
CA LEU A 304 9.89 36.32 16.37
C LEU A 304 9.94 36.08 17.88
N MET A 305 11.08 36.35 18.52
CA MET A 305 11.32 36.07 19.94
C MET A 305 11.01 37.26 20.85
N ASN A 306 10.93 38.46 20.30
CA ASN A 306 10.47 39.66 21.00
C ASN A 306 9.06 39.92 20.50
N GLY A 307 8.06 39.92 21.38
CA GLY A 307 6.63 40.06 21.04
C GLY A 307 6.22 41.43 20.46
N ASP A 308 7.14 42.11 19.78
CA ASP A 308 6.94 43.40 19.13
C ASP A 308 6.71 43.15 17.63
N ASN A 309 5.46 43.19 17.19
CA ASN A 309 5.14 43.30 15.76
C ASN A 309 5.73 44.63 15.24
N PRO A 310 6.69 44.63 14.31
CA PRO A 310 7.02 45.86 13.60
C PRO A 310 5.94 46.12 12.56
N GLU A 311 5.49 47.37 12.45
CA GLU A 311 4.64 47.82 11.35
C GLU A 311 5.27 47.48 9.98
N PRO A 312 4.48 47.24 8.93
CA PRO A 312 5.03 46.79 7.65
C PRO A 312 5.80 47.94 6.98
N GLU A 313 7.13 47.87 7.01
CA GLU A 313 7.98 48.68 6.14
C GLU A 313 7.86 48.22 4.69
N VAL A 314 7.41 49.14 3.82
CA VAL A 314 7.44 48.99 2.36
C VAL A 314 8.89 49.02 1.89
N LYS A 315 9.44 47.89 1.46
CA LYS A 315 10.77 47.84 0.82
C LYS A 315 10.68 47.83 -0.71
N PRO A 316 11.62 48.51 -1.40
CA PRO A 316 11.58 48.72 -2.84
C PRO A 316 12.01 47.47 -3.61
N THR A 317 11.44 47.35 -4.82
CA THR A 317 11.65 46.28 -5.79
C THR A 317 13.12 46.13 -6.20
N THR A 318 13.68 44.94 -5.98
CA THR A 318 14.93 44.52 -6.62
C THR A 318 14.68 43.18 -7.31
N GLU A 319 14.93 43.15 -8.62
CA GLU A 319 14.76 41.98 -9.48
C GLU A 319 15.78 40.88 -9.11
N HIS A 320 15.27 39.76 -8.60
CA HIS A 320 16.03 38.51 -8.53
C HIS A 320 15.28 37.38 -9.26
N VAL A 321 16.08 36.60 -9.98
CA VAL A 321 15.70 35.56 -10.95
C VAL A 321 14.60 34.64 -10.41
N HIS A 322 13.47 34.63 -11.13
CA HIS A 322 12.30 33.82 -10.85
C HIS A 322 12.61 32.31 -10.95
N VAL A 323 12.83 31.66 -9.81
CA VAL A 323 12.48 30.24 -9.68
C VAL A 323 10.98 30.22 -9.43
N ARG A 324 10.19 29.73 -10.41
CA ARG A 324 8.74 29.54 -10.27
C ARG A 324 8.45 28.76 -8.98
N ARG A 325 8.05 29.46 -7.91
CA ARG A 325 7.41 28.88 -6.73
C ARG A 325 5.91 28.85 -7.02
N PHE A 326 5.35 27.65 -6.99
CA PHE A 326 3.92 27.45 -7.11
C PHE A 326 3.19 28.18 -5.97
N SER A 327 2.12 28.92 -6.27
CA SER A 327 1.33 29.67 -5.29
C SER A 327 0.60 28.73 -4.32
N LYS A 328 0.10 29.22 -3.18
CA LYS A 328 -0.72 28.41 -2.23
C LYS A 328 -1.97 27.78 -2.89
N SER A 329 -2.45 28.33 -4.01
CA SER A 329 -3.52 27.74 -4.83
C SER A 329 -3.04 26.62 -5.77
N GLU A 330 -1.74 26.38 -5.87
CA GLU A 330 -1.10 25.33 -6.68
C GLU A 330 -0.50 24.21 -5.81
N GLN A 331 -0.77 24.20 -4.49
CA GLN A 331 -0.64 23.01 -3.67
C GLN A 331 -1.72 22.00 -4.05
N VAL A 332 -1.53 21.38 -5.20
CA VAL A 332 -2.21 20.15 -5.58
C VAL A 332 -1.94 19.16 -4.43
N HIS A 333 -2.99 18.80 -3.72
CA HIS A 333 -3.00 17.66 -2.80
C HIS A 333 -2.20 16.52 -3.44
N PRO A 334 -1.38 15.78 -2.65
CA PRO A 334 -0.40 14.84 -3.19
C PRO A 334 -1.05 14.05 -4.32
N PRO A 335 -0.46 14.00 -5.53
CA PRO A 335 -1.04 13.20 -6.59
C PRO A 335 -1.09 11.79 -6.04
N CYS A 336 -2.29 11.33 -5.71
CA CYS A 336 -2.59 9.92 -5.70
C CYS A 336 -2.13 9.49 -7.09
N VAL A 337 -1.08 8.67 -7.15
CA VAL A 337 -0.46 8.15 -8.39
C VAL A 337 -1.45 7.28 -9.21
N ALA A 338 -2.73 7.37 -8.87
CA ALA A 338 -3.82 6.59 -9.42
C ALA A 338 -4.54 7.22 -10.61
N ALA A 339 -4.16 8.44 -11.02
CA ALA A 339 -4.72 9.08 -12.20
C ALA A 339 -3.96 8.71 -13.49
N GLN A 340 -3.81 7.40 -13.76
CA GLN A 340 -3.69 6.89 -15.13
C GLN A 340 -3.95 5.38 -15.17
N LEU A 341 -5.05 5.03 -15.85
CA LEU A 341 -5.30 3.77 -16.59
C LEU A 341 -5.65 2.49 -15.82
N LEU A 342 -6.97 2.27 -15.74
CA LEU A 342 -7.74 1.05 -16.04
C LEU A 342 -7.08 -0.34 -15.86
N THR A 343 -7.82 -1.13 -15.08
CA THR A 343 -8.03 -2.59 -15.10
C THR A 343 -6.94 -3.52 -14.53
N VAL A 344 -7.43 -4.52 -13.79
CA VAL A 344 -6.99 -5.91 -13.50
C VAL A 344 -5.68 -6.18 -12.71
N THR A 345 -5.72 -7.28 -11.95
CA THR A 345 -5.34 -7.49 -10.54
C THR A 345 -4.28 -8.60 -10.34
N GLN A 346 -3.75 -8.68 -9.10
CA GLN A 346 -2.93 -9.74 -8.43
C GLN A 346 -1.42 -9.58 -8.53
N VAL A 347 -0.65 -10.17 -7.57
CA VAL A 347 0.49 -9.72 -6.66
C VAL A 347 1.90 -10.31 -6.94
N LEU A 348 3.02 -9.56 -6.74
CA LEU A 348 4.41 -10.09 -6.82
C LEU A 348 5.52 -9.15 -6.28
N SER A 349 6.55 -9.66 -5.60
CA SER A 349 7.63 -8.87 -4.94
C SER A 349 9.03 -8.96 -5.57
N LEU A 350 9.82 -7.88 -5.43
CA LEU A 350 11.08 -7.59 -6.12
C LEU A 350 12.27 -7.48 -5.15
N VAL A 351 13.46 -7.89 -5.59
CA VAL A 351 14.73 -7.72 -4.86
C VAL A 351 15.84 -7.18 -5.78
N GLN A 352 16.59 -6.17 -5.32
CA GLN A 352 17.77 -5.62 -6.00
C GLN A 352 19.07 -6.34 -5.56
N PRO A 353 19.98 -6.68 -6.48
CA PRO A 353 21.31 -7.16 -6.12
C PRO A 353 22.32 -6.02 -5.88
N LEU A 354 23.25 -6.24 -4.93
CA LEU A 354 24.39 -5.37 -4.65
C LEU A 354 25.42 -5.44 -5.79
N ALA A 355 25.86 -4.27 -6.26
CA ALA A 355 26.98 -4.14 -7.17
C ALA A 355 28.29 -4.54 -6.46
N GLY A 356 28.84 -5.70 -6.81
CA GLY A 356 30.18 -6.11 -6.44
C GLY A 356 31.20 -5.42 -7.35
N GLY A 357 31.78 -4.31 -6.88
CA GLY A 357 32.95 -3.70 -7.49
C GLY A 357 34.23 -4.34 -6.93
N THR A 358 34.88 -5.16 -7.75
CA THR A 358 36.27 -5.59 -7.57
C THR A 358 37.19 -4.38 -7.78
N LEU A 359 37.87 -3.95 -6.73
CA LEU A 359 39.04 -3.07 -6.80
C LEU A 359 40.29 -3.95 -6.77
N THR A 360 40.87 -4.18 -7.96
CA THR A 360 42.25 -4.63 -8.12
C THR A 360 43.12 -3.43 -8.45
N ALA A 361 44.02 -3.10 -7.51
CA ALA A 361 45.40 -2.61 -7.65
C ALA A 361 45.76 -1.84 -6.38
#